data_AF-A0A3R7AJT7-F1
#
_entry.id   AF-A0A3R7AJT7-F1
#
_cell.length_a   1.000
_cell.length_b   1.000
_cell.length_c   1.000
_cell.angle_alpha   90.00
_cell.angle_beta   90.00
_cell.angle_gamma   90.00
#
_symmetry.space_group_name_H-M   'P 1'
#
loop_
_entity.id
_entity.type
_entity.pdbx_description
1 polymer ?
#
loop_
_entity_poly.entity_id
_entity_poly.type
_entity_poly.pdbx_seq_one_letter_code
_entity_poly.pdbx_strand_id
1 'polypeptide(L)' 'MDKISVIIPVRNEAEKIKQCLQAVFNQALKPFEVIVVDGHSIDGTVENARKFFGIGGVAKL' A
#
# COMPACT_ATOMS: atom_id res chain seq x y z
N MET A 1 -17.25 -16.32 4.42
CA MET A 1 -16.51 -15.47 3.46
C MET A 1 -15.22 -15.07 4.15
N ASP A 2 -14.09 -15.53 3.65
CA ASP A 2 -12.81 -15.32 4.33
C ASP A 2 -12.35 -13.87 4.11
N LYS A 3 -11.90 -13.23 5.20
CA LYS A 3 -11.33 -11.89 5.17
C LYS A 3 -9.81 -12.01 5.11
N ILE A 4 -9.20 -11.37 4.11
CA ILE A 4 -7.75 -11.36 3.92
C ILE A 4 -7.22 -9.98 4.27
N SER A 5 -6.27 -9.92 5.20
CA SER A 5 -5.47 -8.72 5.48
C SER A 5 -4.15 -8.82 4.73
N VAL A 6 -3.80 -7.76 3.98
CA VAL A 6 -2.56 -7.70 3.20
C VAL A 6 -1.60 -6.72 3.87
N ILE A 7 -0.44 -7.21 4.31
CA ILE A 7 0.61 -6.41 4.94
C ILE A 7 1.75 -6.25 3.93
N ILE A 8 2.14 -5.01 3.65
CA ILE A 8 3.15 -4.66 2.65
C ILE A 8 4.29 -3.90 3.35
N PRO A 9 5.34 -4.60 3.81
CA PRO A 9 6.55 -3.94 4.27
C PRO A 9 7.28 -3.33 3.08
N VAL A 10 7.69 -2.07 3.20
CA VAL A 10 8.36 -1.34 2.12
C VAL A 10 9.54 -0.54 2.64
N ARG A 11 10.59 -0.42 1.82
CA ARG A 11 11.72 0.49 2.08
C ARG A 11 12.34 0.89 0.76
N ASN A 12 12.37 2.18 0.46
CA ASN A 12 12.95 2.73 -0.77
C ASN A 12 12.43 2.09 -2.08
N GLU A 13 11.11 1.96 -2.20
CA GLU A 13 10.39 1.39 -3.36
C GLU A 13 9.55 2.44 -4.10
N ALA A 14 10.02 3.70 -4.17
CA ALA A 14 9.28 4.79 -4.80
C ALA A 14 8.80 4.48 -6.22
N GLU A 15 9.59 3.72 -6.99
CA GLU A 15 9.28 3.35 -8.37
C GLU A 15 8.21 2.26 -8.49
N LYS A 16 8.13 1.35 -7.51
CA LYS A 16 7.28 0.14 -7.61
C LYS A 16 6.03 0.19 -6.75
N ILE A 17 6.00 1.02 -5.70
CA ILE A 17 4.92 1.01 -4.71
C ILE A 17 3.54 1.24 -5.34
N LYS A 18 3.45 2.11 -6.35
CA LYS A 18 2.20 2.36 -7.08
C LYS A 18 1.70 1.10 -7.81
N GLN A 19 2.59 0.40 -8.53
CA GLN A 19 2.24 -0.82 -9.26
C GLN A 19 1.85 -1.95 -8.29
N CYS A 20 2.57 -2.08 -7.18
CA CYS A 20 2.26 -3.04 -6.12
C CYS A 20 0.84 -2.82 -5.57
N LEU A 21 0.53 -1.59 -5.15
CA LEU A 21 -0.80 -1.24 -4.64
C LEU A 21 -1.88 -1.47 -5.71
N GLN A 22 -1.66 -1.05 -6.95
CA GLN A 22 -2.59 -1.30 -8.04
C GLN A 22 -2.87 -2.80 -8.24
N ALA A 23 -1.85 -3.65 -8.18
CA ALA A 23 -2.01 -5.10 -8.30
C ALA A 23 -2.82 -5.71 -7.16
N VAL A 24 -2.59 -5.25 -5.92
CA VAL A 24 -3.32 -5.70 -4.72
C VAL A 24 -4.80 -5.29 -4.79
N PHE A 25 -5.10 -4.05 -5.17
CA PHE A 25 -6.49 -3.58 -5.26
C PHE A 25 -7.25 -4.13 -6.48
N ASN A 26 -6.54 -4.60 -7.51
CA ASN A 26 -7.14 -5.21 -8.70
C ASN A 26 -7.41 -6.72 -8.59
N GLN A 27 -7.15 -7.35 -7.44
CA GLN A 27 -7.48 -8.76 -7.24
C GLN A 27 -8.99 -9.05 -7.35
N ALA A 28 -9.33 -10.27 -7.76
CA ALA A 28 -10.72 -10.75 -7.83
C ALA A 28 -11.37 -10.83 -6.44
N LEU A 29 -10.62 -11.33 -5.45
CA LEU A 29 -10.98 -11.24 -4.04
C LEU A 29 -10.40 -9.95 -3.46
N LYS A 30 -11.27 -9.04 -3.03
CA LYS A 30 -10.83 -7.77 -2.45
C LYS A 30 -10.23 -7.98 -1.06
N PRO A 31 -9.07 -7.37 -0.76
CA PRO A 31 -8.54 -7.39 0.59
C PRO A 31 -9.51 -6.71 1.55
N PHE A 32 -9.63 -7.24 2.76
CA PHE A 32 -10.37 -6.60 3.84
C PHE A 32 -9.66 -5.32 4.30
N GLU A 33 -8.34 -5.39 4.40
CA GLU A 33 -7.48 -4.25 4.71
C GLU A 33 -6.12 -4.40 4.00
N VAL A 34 -5.48 -3.26 3.74
CA VAL A 34 -4.11 -3.18 3.25
C VAL A 34 -3.33 -2.27 4.19
N ILE A 35 -2.26 -2.80 4.79
CA ILE A 35 -1.41 -2.10 5.75
C ILE A 35 -0.03 -1.96 5.11
N VAL A 36 0.39 -0.73 4.82
CA VAL A 36 1.73 -0.44 4.29
C VAL A 36 2.61 -0.06 5.46
N VAL A 37 3.67 -0.84 5.70
CA VAL A 37 4.60 -0.61 6.80
C VAL A 37 5.90 -0.06 6.23
N ASP A 38 6.17 1.23 6.46
CA ASP A 38 7.38 1.86 5.98
C ASP A 38 8.59 1.57 6.89
N GLY A 39 9.66 1.05 6.29
CA GLY A 39 10.94 0.73 6.94
C GLY A 39 11.92 1.89 6.99
N HIS A 40 11.41 3.10 7.26
CA HIS A 40 12.13 4.39 7.21
C HIS A 40 12.69 4.69 5.83
N SER A 41 11.83 4.74 4.82
CA SER A 41 12.23 5.15 3.47
C SER A 41 12.73 6.59 3.47
N ILE A 42 13.78 6.85 2.69
CA ILE A 42 14.36 8.19 2.51
C ILE A 42 14.12 8.73 1.08
N ASP A 43 13.30 8.03 0.31
CA ASP A 43 12.89 8.38 -1.04
C ASP A 43 11.39 8.71 -1.12
N GLY A 44 10.84 8.77 -2.33
CA GLY A 44 9.42 9.05 -2.57
C GLY A 44 8.44 7.94 -2.20
N THR A 45 8.85 6.84 -1.55
CA THR A 45 7.98 5.67 -1.28
C THR A 45 6.71 6.05 -0.54
N VAL A 46 6.85 6.75 0.59
CA VAL A 46 5.72 7.11 1.46
C VAL A 46 4.79 8.10 0.75
N GLU A 47 5.35 9.07 0.03
CA GLU A 47 4.56 10.04 -0.72
C GLU A 47 3.76 9.36 -1.84
N ASN A 48 4.40 8.47 -2.60
CA ASN A 48 3.76 7.72 -3.68
C ASN A 48 2.68 6.76 -3.16
N ALA A 49 2.91 6.12 -2.00
CA ALA A 49 1.90 5.30 -1.34
C ALA A 49 0.69 6.13 -0.90
N ARG A 50 0.90 7.30 -0.28
CA ARG A 50 -0.19 8.20 0.14
C ARG A 50 -1.01 8.73 -1.03
N LYS A 51 -0.34 9.13 -2.13
CA LYS A 51 -1.01 9.61 -3.34
C LYS A 51 -1.98 8.58 -3.94
N PHE A 52 -1.71 7.29 -3.77
CA PHE A 52 -2.59 6.22 -4.24
C PHE A 52 -3.98 6.24 -3.57
N PHE A 53 -4.06 6.65 -2.30
CA PHE A 53 -5.29 6.56 -1.49
C PHE A 53 -6.10 7.87 -1.40
N GLY A 54 -5.57 8.99 -1.92
CA GLY A 54 -6.20 10.31 -1.78
C GLY A 54 -6.10 10.88 -0.35
N ILE A 55 -6.36 12.18 -0.19
CA ILE A 55 -6.34 12.88 1.10
C ILE A 55 -7.51 12.34 1.96
N GLY A 56 -7.25 11.33 2.79
CA GLY A 56 -8.25 10.72 3.68
C GLY A 56 -8.35 9.20 3.64
N GLY A 57 -7.66 8.52 2.71
CA GLY A 57 -7.59 7.06 2.73
C GLY A 57 -6.64 6.57 3.82
N VAL A 58 -7.20 6.07 4.91
CA VAL A 58 -6.44 5.49 6.02
C VAL A 58 -5.92 4.11 5.58
N ALA A 59 -4.80 4.07 4.86
CA ALA A 59 -3.84 3.02 5.14
C ALA A 59 -3.33 3.31 6.55
N LYS A 60 -3.67 2.47 7.53
CA LYS A 60 -3.03 2.56 8.84
C LYS A 60 -1.54 2.34 8.59
N LEU A 61 -0.78 3.42 8.63
CA LEU A 61 0.68 3.40 8.75
C LEU A 61 1.03 3.01 10.19
#